data_AF-A0A524ENW6-F1
#
_entry.id   AF-A0A524ENW6-F1
#
_cell.length_a   1.000
_cell.length_b   1.000
_cell.length_c   1.000
_cell.angle_alpha   90.00
_cell.angle_beta   90.00
_cell.angle_gamma   90.00
#
_symmetry.space_group_name_H-M   'P 1'
#
loop_
_entity.id
_entity.type
_entity.pdbx_description
1 polymer ?
#
loop_
_entity_poly.entity_id
_entity_poly.type
_entity_poly.pdbx_seq_one_letter_code
_entity_poly.pdbx_strand_id
1 'polypeptide(L)' 'MLERYADCPVCKKKTVLKVPEGILDNAERYPFTIKVIHEDHYFYINLDSKASITDILSPEMVE' A
#
# COMPACT_ATOMS: atom_id res chain seq x y z
N MET A 1 -6.85 -7.87 11.05
CA MET A 1 -5.96 -6.90 10.37
C MET A 1 -4.99 -7.68 9.51
N LEU A 2 -4.80 -7.30 8.25
CA LEU A 2 -3.81 -7.97 7.41
C LEU A 2 -2.47 -7.24 7.54
N GLU A 3 -1.53 -7.86 8.24
CA GLU A 3 -0.15 -7.38 8.32
C GLU A 3 0.61 -7.90 7.09
N ARG A 4 1.03 -7.00 6.23
CA ARG A 4 1.89 -7.31 5.08
C ARG A 4 3.22 -6.61 5.25
N TYR A 5 4.29 -7.27 4.83
CA TYR A 5 5.63 -6.67 4.81
C TYR A 5 5.89 -6.15 3.41
N ALA A 6 6.34 -4.90 3.32
CA ALA A 6 6.81 -4.32 2.07
C ALA A 6 8.14 -3.59 2.32
N ASP A 7 9.01 -3.60 1.33
CA ASP A 7 10.17 -2.72 1.32
C ASP A 7 9.70 -1.33 0.86
N CYS A 8 10.01 -0.31 1.65
CA CYS A 8 9.68 1.05 1.29
C CYS A 8 10.47 1.46 0.04
N PRO A 9 9.82 1.96 -1.02
CA PRO A 9 10.52 2.35 -2.23
C PRO A 9 11.40 3.60 -2.05
N VAL A 10 11.16 4.38 -0.99
CA VAL A 10 11.90 5.63 -0.68
C VAL A 10 13.17 5.32 0.11
N CYS A 11 13.05 4.67 1.27
CA CYS A 11 14.19 4.45 2.19
C CYS A 11 14.76 3.02 2.16
N LYS A 12 14.16 2.09 1.41
CA LYS A 12 14.51 0.66 1.33
C LYS A 12 14.46 -0.08 2.67
N LYS A 13 13.85 0.50 3.70
CA LYS A 13 13.58 -0.19 4.96
C LYS A 13 12.33 -1.06 4.83
N LYS A 14 12.29 -2.16 5.57
CA LYS A 14 11.07 -2.97 5.72
C LYS A 14 10.04 -2.19 6.54
N THR A 15 8.84 -2.08 6.02
CA THR A 15 7.69 -1.51 6.71
C THR A 15 6.57 -2.53 6.84
N VAL A 16 5.84 -2.44 7.96
CA VAL A 16 4.65 -3.24 8.21
C VAL A 16 3.45 -2.45 7.73
N LEU A 17 2.88 -2.91 6.62
CA LEU A 17 1.62 -2.44 6.08
C LEU A 17 0.49 -3.02 6.92
N LYS A 18 -0.05 -2.17 7.80
CA LYS A 18 -1.28 -2.48 8.53
C LYS A 18 -2.46 -2.13 7.62
N VAL A 19 -2.88 -3.09 6.80
CA VAL A 19 -4.07 -2.91 5.95
C VAL A 19 -5.29 -3.19 6.82
N PRO A 20 -6.16 -2.19 7.09
CA PRO A 20 -7.35 -2.40 7.90
C PRO A 20 -8.31 -3.33 7.16
N GLU A 21 -8.97 -4.20 7.93
CA GLU A 21 -10.04 -5.06 7.40
C GLU A 21 -11.19 -4.16 6.94
N GLY A 22 -11.66 -4.38 5.71
CA GLY A 22 -12.73 -3.58 5.11
C GLY A 22 -12.28 -2.36 4.29
N ILE A 23 -10.97 -2.10 4.15
CA ILE A 23 -10.51 -1.03 3.23
C ILE A 23 -10.90 -1.31 1.77
N LEU A 24 -11.06 -2.58 1.42
CA LEU A 24 -11.50 -3.03 0.10
C LEU A 24 -13.02 -3.04 -0.06
N ASP A 25 -13.80 -2.90 1.01
CA ASP A 25 -15.27 -2.92 0.93
C ASP A 25 -15.80 -1.69 0.17
N ASN A 26 -15.01 -0.62 0.16
CA ASN A 26 -15.29 0.61 -0.58
C ASN A 26 -14.55 0.68 -1.94
N ALA A 27 -13.86 -0.39 -2.35
CA ALA A 27 -13.13 -0.39 -3.62
C ALA A 27 -14.09 -0.62 -4.80
N GLU A 28 -14.31 0.41 -5.61
CA GLU A 28 -15.14 0.33 -6.82
C GLU A 28 -14.47 -0.45 -7.95
N ARG A 29 -13.13 -0.49 -7.97
CA ARG A 29 -12.32 -1.17 -8.99
C ARG A 29 -10.98 -1.63 -8.44
N TYR A 30 -10.42 -2.65 -9.09
CA TYR A 30 -9.11 -3.22 -8.78
C TYR A 30 -8.16 -3.04 -9.98
N PRO A 31 -6.85 -2.83 -9.76
CA PRO A 31 -6.18 -2.71 -8.45
C PRO A 31 -6.59 -1.45 -7.69
N PHE A 32 -6.76 -1.59 -6.37
CA PHE A 32 -7.15 -0.50 -5.46
C PHE A 32 -5.91 0.12 -4.82
N THR A 33 -5.66 1.39 -5.11
CA THR A 33 -4.47 2.10 -4.62
C THR A 33 -4.73 2.68 -3.24
N ILE A 34 -3.87 2.38 -2.27
CA ILE A 34 -3.90 3.01 -0.95
C ILE A 34 -2.60 3.73 -0.64
N LYS A 35 -2.71 4.83 0.11
CA LYS A 35 -1.58 5.59 0.61
C LYS A 35 -1.08 4.98 1.91
N VAL A 36 0.22 4.68 1.95
CA VAL A 36 0.92 4.17 3.12
C VAL A 36 1.81 5.28 3.65
N ILE A 37 1.66 5.62 4.92
CA ILE A 37 2.53 6.55 5.62
C ILE A 37 3.61 5.75 6.33
N HIS A 38 4.88 6.02 6.01
CA HIS A 38 6.04 5.40 6.64
C HIS A 38 6.99 6.47 7.17
N GLU A 39 7.09 6.56 8.50
CA GLU A 39 7.93 7.55 9.19
C GLU A 39 7.66 8.99 8.68
N ASP A 40 8.60 9.56 7.94
CA ASP A 40 8.59 10.93 7.39
C ASP A 40 8.05 11.05 5.95
N HIS A 41 7.75 9.94 5.29
CA HIS A 41 7.33 9.92 3.89
C HIS A 41 6.11 9.02 3.67
N TYR A 42 5.61 9.02 2.44
CA TYR A 42 4.54 8.13 2.02
C TYR A 42 4.87 7.47 0.70
N PHE A 43 4.24 6.34 0.46
CA PHE A 43 4.23 5.67 -0.83
C PHE A 43 2.86 5.06 -1.05
N TYR A 44 2.59 4.59 -2.26
CA TYR A 44 1.32 3.97 -2.57
C TYR A 44 1.52 2.48 -2.82
N ILE A 45 0.50 1.70 -2.48
CA ILE A 45 0.46 0.28 -2.84
C ILE A 45 -0.85 -0.02 -3.54
N ASN A 46 -0.78 -0.91 -4.52
CA ASN A 46 -1.93 -1.44 -5.22
C ASN A 46 -2.32 -2.78 -4.59
N LEU A 47 -3.59 -2.90 -4.25
CA LEU A 47 -4.17 -4.10 -3.68
C LEU A 47 -5.11 -4.76 -4.70
N ASP A 48 -5.04 -6.08 -4.81
CA ASP A 48 -6.04 -6.88 -5.52
C ASP A 48 -7.29 -7.15 -4.66
N SER A 49 -8.27 -7.86 -5.23
CA SER A 49 -9.50 -8.24 -4.53
C SER A 49 -9.30 -9.15 -3.32
N LYS A 50 -8.09 -9.69 -3.12
CA LYS A 50 -7.70 -10.51 -1.98
C LYS A 50 -6.79 -9.76 -1.00
N ALA A 51 -6.72 -8.43 -1.10
CA ALA A 51 -5.82 -7.58 -0.31
C ALA A 51 -4.34 -8.00 -0.42
N SER A 52 -3.95 -8.53 -1.57
CA SER A 52 -2.58 -8.83 -1.92
C SER A 52 -1.96 -7.67 -2.67
N ILE A 53 -0.72 -7.35 -2.32
CA ILE A 53 0.03 -6.26 -2.93
C ILE A 53 0.42 -6.69 -4.34
N THR A 54 -0.06 -5.97 -5.35
CA THR A 54 0.33 -6.21 -6.74
C THR A 54 1.53 -5.35 -7.10
N ASP A 55 1.50 -4.08 -6.68
CA ASP A 55 2.52 -3.09 -7.01
C ASP A 55 2.76 -2.13 -5.85
N ILE A 56 3.98 -1.59 -5.81
CA ILE A 56 4.41 -0.55 -4.89
C ILE A 56 4.83 0.64 -5.76
N LEU A 57 4.22 1.79 -5.53
CA LEU A 57 4.45 3.01 -6.29
C LEU A 57 5.13 4.04 -5.40
N SER A 58 6.23 4.60 -5.91
CA SER A 58 6.88 5.76 -5.29
C SER A 58 5.99 7.00 -5.41
N PRO A 59 6.02 7.91 -4.43
CA PRO A 59 5.26 9.16 -4.48
C PRO A 59 5.59 9.99 -5.73
N GLU A 60 6.83 9.94 -6.21
CA GLU A 60 7.31 10.63 -7.42
C GLU A 60 6.68 10.14 -8.73
N MET A 61 5.99 8.99 -8.72
CA MET A 61 5.35 8.42 -9.93
C MET A 61 3.86 8.78 -10.03
N VAL A 62 3.31 9.47 -9.03
CA VAL A 62 1.86 9.76 -8.92
C VAL A 62 1.57 11.27 -9.00
N GLU A 63 2.60 12.13 -8.91
CA GLU A 63 2.49 13.60 -9.05
C GLU A 63 3.07 14.13 -10.37
#